data_AF-A0A7W2R9M5-F1
#
_entry.id   AF-A0A7W2R9M5-F1
#
_cell.length_a   1.000
_cell.length_b   1.000
_cell.length_c   1.000
_cell.angle_alpha   90.00
_cell.angle_beta   90.00
_cell.angle_gamma   90.00
#
_symmetry.space_group_name_H-M   'P 1'
#
loop_
_entity.id
_entity.type
_entity.pdbx_description
1 polymer ?
#
loop_
_entity_poly.entity_id
_entity_poly.type
_entity_poly.pdbx_seq_one_letter_code
_entity_poly.pdbx_strand_id
1 'polypeptide(L)'
;MSFNLIPFGYHTDTDRLLDISEVQSGKDNGCVCPSCDTPLIARQGSKNDWHFAHASRKVYEETTQECEYSFYVSVRMMVRQLVGKQLVMSLPEYKSTLVSPLSCGNKKITIPFTVTPYSETTITDIEVEKVFDDVVFDFIGNVGSFKFMVFLSHEGRGLPDNFKDETYSGFGILDISLKEVLTLLFKQTGEKSAYKVILLNFIKNNLTAKTWVNHPRYEKAKSEAVRNLNEFRQQFLVDGVIHDEEIDKFLMPEWLSKEQDIQEFSIPQRKLKKQDVLKEKHPSFQCEKCKTMWRNSQSGSKDKFTCPVCEN
;
A
#
# COMPACT_ATOMS: atom_id res chain seq x y z
N MET A 1 17.99 3.50 3.56
CA MET A 1 17.85 3.44 5.04
C MET A 1 17.77 1.98 5.41
N SER A 2 18.36 1.56 6.53
CA SER A 2 18.33 0.16 6.95
C SER A 2 17.03 -0.13 7.72
N PHE A 3 16.30 -1.18 7.36
CA PHE A 3 15.09 -1.65 8.07
C PHE A 3 15.39 -2.32 9.43
N ASN A 4 16.62 -2.21 9.92
CA ASN A 4 17.08 -2.80 11.18
C ASN A 4 16.76 -1.93 12.42
N LEU A 5 16.15 -0.75 12.21
CA LEU A 5 15.70 0.12 13.31
C LEU A 5 14.32 -0.32 13.75
N ILE A 6 14.20 -0.82 14.98
CA ILE A 6 12.92 -1.33 15.51
C ILE A 6 12.33 -0.26 16.45
N PRO A 7 11.15 0.32 16.17
CA PRO A 7 10.53 1.33 17.03
C PRO A 7 9.81 0.74 18.24
N PHE A 8 9.36 -0.52 18.16
CA PHE A 8 8.55 -1.17 19.19
C PHE A 8 9.13 -2.54 19.55
N GLY A 9 9.42 -2.76 20.83
CA GLY A 9 9.88 -4.04 21.36
C GLY A 9 8.73 -4.79 22.02
N TYR A 10 8.71 -6.12 21.90
CA TYR A 10 7.75 -6.94 22.65
C TYR A 10 8.31 -7.23 24.04
N HIS A 11 7.63 -6.75 25.08
CA HIS A 11 8.06 -6.89 26.46
C HIS A 11 7.47 -8.16 27.08
N THR A 12 8.33 -9.10 27.46
CA THR A 12 7.94 -10.46 27.82
C THR A 12 7.11 -10.53 29.10
N ASP A 13 7.40 -9.68 30.08
CA ASP A 13 6.76 -9.77 31.40
C ASP A 13 5.34 -9.18 31.39
N THR A 14 5.08 -8.22 30.50
CA THR A 14 3.79 -7.54 30.41
C THR A 14 2.94 -8.05 29.26
N ASP A 15 3.49 -8.91 28.39
CA ASP A 15 2.85 -9.42 27.17
C ASP A 15 2.33 -8.28 26.26
N ARG A 16 3.15 -7.24 26.09
CA ARG A 16 2.78 -6.02 25.35
C ARG A 16 3.92 -5.48 24.55
N LEU A 17 3.60 -4.84 23.43
CA LEU A 17 4.57 -3.99 22.75
C LEU A 17 4.75 -2.66 23.50
N LEU A 18 6.01 -2.32 23.72
CA LEU A 18 6.45 -1.06 24.28
C LEU A 18 7.11 -0.20 23.19
N ASP A 19 6.82 1.08 23.27
CA ASP A 19 7.52 2.16 22.58
C ASP A 19 8.94 2.27 23.14
N ILE A 20 9.90 2.61 22.28
CA ILE A 20 11.27 2.87 22.74
C ILE A 20 11.32 3.95 23.83
N SER A 21 10.36 4.88 23.88
CA SER A 21 10.26 5.91 24.91
C SER A 21 9.74 5.42 26.27
N GLU A 22 9.16 4.23 26.34
CA GLU A 22 8.57 3.65 27.57
C GLU A 22 9.55 2.77 28.36
N VAL A 23 10.73 2.48 27.79
CA VAL A 23 11.73 1.62 28.41
C VAL A 23 12.97 2.39 28.85
N GLN A 24 13.76 1.79 29.74
CA GLN A 24 15.09 2.31 30.05
C GLN A 24 16.08 1.98 28.91
N SER A 25 16.99 2.91 28.62
CA SER A 25 18.08 2.70 27.67
C SER A 25 18.98 1.55 28.15
N GLY A 26 19.48 0.74 27.22
CA GLY A 26 20.38 -0.38 27.51
C GLY A 26 19.74 -1.76 27.32
N LYS A 27 20.40 -2.78 27.89
CA LYS A 27 20.04 -4.21 27.72
C LYS A 27 18.93 -4.67 28.65
N ASP A 28 18.79 -4.03 29.80
CA ASP A 28 17.89 -4.45 30.87
C ASP A 28 16.48 -3.86 30.68
N ASN A 29 15.99 -3.85 29.45
CA ASN A 29 14.68 -3.30 29.06
C ASN A 29 13.58 -4.36 28.92
N GLY A 30 13.92 -5.65 29.05
CA GLY A 30 12.96 -6.77 29.00
C GLY A 30 12.29 -7.01 27.65
N CYS A 31 12.69 -6.31 26.58
CA CYS A 31 12.09 -6.47 25.26
C CYS A 31 12.86 -7.44 24.36
N VAL A 32 12.11 -8.17 23.55
CA VAL A 32 12.60 -9.02 22.46
C VAL A 32 12.06 -8.54 21.11
N CYS A 33 12.73 -8.95 20.03
CA CYS A 33 12.30 -8.68 18.67
C CYS A 33 11.01 -9.44 18.38
N PRO A 34 9.91 -8.79 17.96
CA PRO A 34 8.67 -9.49 17.64
C PRO A 34 8.74 -10.38 16.39
N SER A 35 9.87 -10.39 15.67
CA SER A 35 10.06 -11.21 14.46
C SER A 35 10.87 -12.47 14.70
N CYS A 36 11.91 -12.40 15.53
CA CYS A 36 12.86 -13.51 15.75
C CYS A 36 13.13 -13.82 17.24
N ASP A 37 12.39 -13.18 18.15
CA ASP A 37 12.49 -13.34 19.60
C ASP A 37 13.87 -13.04 20.23
N THR A 38 14.80 -12.51 19.46
CA THR A 38 16.12 -12.15 19.95
C THR A 38 16.03 -10.94 20.89
N PRO A 39 16.72 -10.95 22.06
CA PRO A 39 16.75 -9.82 22.98
C PRO A 39 17.18 -8.50 22.32
N LEU A 40 16.49 -7.43 22.68
CA LEU A 40 16.74 -6.08 22.17
C LEU A 40 17.53 -5.23 23.16
N ILE A 41 18.29 -4.28 22.60
CA ILE A 41 18.95 -3.20 23.32
C ILE A 41 18.21 -1.92 22.95
N ALA A 42 17.64 -1.24 23.95
CA ALA A 42 17.08 0.09 23.78
C ALA A 42 18.22 1.10 23.58
N ARG A 43 18.28 1.74 22.41
CA ARG A 43 19.27 2.77 22.09
C ARG A 43 18.59 4.13 22.10
N GLN A 44 18.78 4.85 23.20
CA GLN A 44 18.30 6.22 23.39
C GLN A 44 19.50 7.17 23.51
N GLY A 45 19.41 8.33 22.89
CA GLY A 45 20.46 9.34 22.96
C GLY A 45 20.07 10.67 22.32
N SER A 46 20.97 11.66 22.37
CA SER A 46 20.71 13.00 21.83
C SER A 46 21.10 13.17 20.36
N LYS A 47 21.83 12.20 19.78
CA LYS A 47 22.42 12.31 18.43
C LYS A 47 21.69 11.51 17.36
N ASN A 48 21.22 10.32 17.72
CA ASN A 48 20.59 9.38 16.80
C ASN A 48 19.14 9.15 17.23
N ASP A 49 18.28 8.78 16.28
CA ASP A 49 16.91 8.39 16.59
C ASP A 49 16.87 7.23 17.57
N TRP A 50 15.86 7.27 18.44
CA TRP A 50 15.68 6.23 19.44
C TRP A 50 15.15 4.98 18.77
N HIS A 51 15.80 3.85 18.98
CA HIS A 51 15.37 2.58 18.39
C HIS A 51 15.83 1.42 19.26
N PHE A 52 15.18 0.28 19.08
CA PHE A 52 15.70 -1.01 19.52
C PHE A 52 16.66 -1.57 18.48
N ALA A 53 17.70 -2.25 18.96
CA ALA A 53 18.65 -3.01 18.14
C ALA A 53 18.88 -4.40 18.74
N HIS A 54 19.12 -5.41 17.92
CA HIS A 54 19.44 -6.77 18.39
C HIS A 54 20.69 -6.79 19.28
N ALA A 55 20.62 -7.51 20.41
CA ALA A 55 21.69 -7.57 21.39
C ALA A 55 22.88 -8.45 20.98
N SER A 56 22.63 -9.50 20.21
CA SER A 56 23.65 -10.44 19.73
C SER A 56 23.75 -10.39 18.21
N ARG A 57 24.93 -10.04 17.71
CA ARG A 57 25.21 -10.08 16.26
C ARG A 57 25.16 -11.50 15.69
N LYS A 58 25.66 -12.49 16.44
CA LYS A 58 25.74 -13.87 15.96
C LYS A 58 24.36 -14.51 15.79
N VAL A 59 23.48 -14.35 16.78
CA VAL A 59 22.09 -14.83 16.71
C VAL A 59 21.33 -14.07 15.61
N TYR A 60 21.55 -12.76 15.52
CA TYR A 60 20.96 -11.96 14.44
C TYR A 60 21.43 -12.38 13.05
N GLU A 61 22.72 -12.70 12.85
CA GLU A 61 23.26 -13.20 11.58
C GLU A 61 22.57 -14.52 11.16
N GLU A 62 22.29 -15.39 12.13
CA GLU A 62 21.55 -16.65 11.92
C GLU A 62 20.07 -16.39 11.58
N THR A 63 19.43 -15.38 12.18
CA THR A 63 18.01 -15.03 11.95
C THR A 63 17.82 -13.82 11.01
N THR A 64 18.83 -13.43 10.23
CA THR A 64 18.79 -12.15 9.47
C THR A 64 17.64 -12.15 8.45
N GLN A 65 17.33 -13.29 7.86
CA GLN A 65 16.21 -13.42 6.92
C GLN A 65 14.85 -13.17 7.60
N GLU A 66 14.65 -13.65 8.83
CA GLU A 66 13.43 -13.41 9.62
C GLU A 66 13.26 -11.93 10.00
N CYS A 67 14.37 -11.20 10.09
CA CYS A 67 14.41 -9.81 10.52
C CYS A 67 14.45 -8.77 9.40
N GLU A 68 14.46 -9.18 8.13
CA GLU A 68 14.46 -8.27 6.98
C GLU A 68 13.35 -7.22 7.08
N TYR A 69 12.20 -7.62 7.64
CA TYR A 69 11.02 -6.77 7.82
C TYR A 69 10.67 -6.50 9.29
N SER A 70 11.62 -6.65 10.22
CA SER A 70 11.39 -6.48 11.67
C SER A 70 10.80 -5.12 12.04
N PHE A 71 11.19 -4.05 11.34
CA PHE A 71 10.52 -2.75 11.41
C PHE A 71 9.00 -2.87 11.16
N TYR A 72 8.59 -3.41 10.01
CA TYR A 72 7.18 -3.49 9.63
C TYR A 72 6.38 -4.44 10.52
N VAL A 73 6.97 -5.56 10.93
CA VAL A 73 6.34 -6.48 11.88
C VAL A 73 6.03 -5.76 13.20
N SER A 74 7.02 -5.08 13.78
CA SER A 74 6.82 -4.34 15.02
C SER A 74 5.77 -3.22 14.90
N VAL A 75 5.75 -2.50 13.77
CA VAL A 75 4.75 -1.46 13.48
C VAL A 75 3.36 -2.05 13.38
N ARG A 76 3.17 -3.12 12.60
CA ARG A 76 1.86 -3.76 12.42
C ARG A 76 1.31 -4.29 13.73
N MET A 77 2.13 -4.98 14.51
CA MET A 77 1.73 -5.48 15.82
C MET A 77 1.39 -4.33 16.78
N MET A 78 2.14 -3.24 16.75
CA MET A 78 1.79 -2.05 17.51
C MET A 78 0.46 -1.44 17.08
N VAL A 79 0.18 -1.35 15.76
CA VAL A 79 -1.14 -0.89 15.28
C VAL A 79 -2.23 -1.77 15.86
N ARG A 80 -2.10 -3.11 15.80
CA ARG A 80 -3.06 -4.06 16.37
C ARG A 80 -3.29 -3.83 17.87
N GLN A 81 -2.23 -3.54 18.63
CA GLN A 81 -2.36 -3.23 20.05
C GLN A 81 -3.05 -1.89 20.30
N LEU A 82 -2.84 -0.89 19.44
CA LEU A 82 -3.39 0.45 19.59
C LEU A 82 -4.84 0.57 19.09
N VAL A 83 -5.23 -0.23 18.10
CA VAL A 83 -6.62 -0.30 17.65
C VAL A 83 -7.43 -1.03 18.72
N GLY A 84 -8.16 -0.26 19.52
CA GLY A 84 -9.10 -0.79 20.50
C GLY A 84 -10.32 -1.42 19.81
N LYS A 85 -11.45 -1.51 20.53
CA LYS A 85 -12.71 -2.03 19.96
C LYS A 85 -13.36 -1.11 18.93
N GLN A 86 -12.93 0.14 18.89
CA GLN A 86 -13.45 1.15 17.99
C GLN A 86 -12.33 2.08 17.53
N LEU A 87 -12.41 2.52 16.28
CA LEU A 87 -11.45 3.45 15.69
C LEU A 87 -12.19 4.44 14.77
N VAL A 88 -11.98 5.73 15.02
CA VAL A 88 -12.40 6.79 14.10
C VAL A 88 -11.28 7.03 13.09
N MET A 89 -11.60 7.00 11.80
CA MET A 89 -10.63 7.11 10.72
C MET A 89 -11.15 8.02 9.60
N SER A 90 -10.27 8.87 9.08
CA SER A 90 -10.49 9.60 7.84
C SER A 90 -10.24 8.67 6.65
N LEU A 91 -11.22 8.55 5.76
CA LEU A 91 -11.19 7.68 4.59
C LEU A 91 -11.15 8.52 3.31
N PRO A 92 -10.29 8.16 2.33
CA PRO A 92 -10.16 8.92 1.11
C PRO A 92 -11.43 8.81 0.25
N GLU A 93 -11.63 9.80 -0.62
CA GLU A 93 -12.57 9.67 -1.73
C GLU A 93 -12.19 8.46 -2.60
N TYR A 94 -13.21 7.78 -3.14
CA TYR A 94 -13.00 6.75 -4.16
C TYR A 94 -13.68 7.15 -5.46
N LYS A 95 -12.86 7.37 -6.50
CA LYS A 95 -13.31 7.59 -7.87
C LYS A 95 -12.90 6.40 -8.75
N SER A 96 -13.74 6.09 -9.72
CA SER A 96 -13.44 5.11 -10.75
C SER A 96 -13.92 5.63 -12.11
N THR A 97 -13.72 4.85 -13.15
CA THR A 97 -14.05 5.27 -14.51
C THR A 97 -14.79 4.16 -15.26
N LEU A 98 -15.76 4.57 -16.08
CA LEU A 98 -16.37 3.72 -17.07
C LEU A 98 -15.66 3.91 -18.40
N VAL A 99 -15.39 2.81 -19.10
CA VAL A 99 -14.90 2.85 -20.48
C VAL A 99 -16.05 2.48 -21.40
N SER A 100 -16.41 3.37 -22.31
CA SER A 100 -17.48 3.14 -23.29
C SER A 100 -16.96 3.36 -24.71
N PRO A 101 -17.29 2.49 -25.68
CA PRO A 101 -16.95 2.76 -27.07
C PRO A 101 -17.66 4.01 -27.56
N LEU A 102 -16.96 4.83 -28.34
CA LEU A 102 -17.59 5.84 -29.18
C LEU A 102 -18.14 5.12 -30.42
N SER A 103 -19.21 5.65 -30.99
CA SER A 103 -19.87 4.95 -32.08
C SER A 103 -19.21 5.25 -33.44
N CYS A 104 -18.44 6.35 -33.56
CA CYS A 104 -17.58 6.59 -34.72
C CYS A 104 -16.15 6.07 -34.49
N GLY A 105 -15.85 4.91 -35.11
CA GLY A 105 -14.52 4.32 -35.12
C GLY A 105 -14.12 3.55 -33.84
N ASN A 106 -12.86 3.12 -33.77
CA ASN A 106 -12.34 2.30 -32.65
C ASN A 106 -11.96 3.11 -31.40
N LYS A 107 -12.49 4.32 -31.22
CA LYS A 107 -12.17 5.18 -30.07
C LYS A 107 -13.08 4.84 -28.88
N LYS A 108 -12.58 5.09 -27.67
CA LYS A 108 -13.30 4.86 -26.41
C LYS A 108 -13.25 6.14 -25.57
N ILE A 109 -14.33 6.40 -24.83
CA ILE A 109 -14.38 7.46 -23.82
C ILE A 109 -14.27 6.87 -22.42
N THR A 110 -13.58 7.61 -21.55
CA THR A 110 -13.44 7.33 -20.12
C THR A 110 -14.26 8.34 -19.33
N ILE A 111 -15.30 7.88 -18.64
CA ILE A 111 -16.21 8.74 -17.86
C ILE A 111 -15.96 8.49 -16.37
N PRO A 112 -15.52 9.50 -15.61
CA PRO A 112 -15.32 9.34 -14.18
C PRO A 112 -16.65 9.27 -13.43
N PHE A 113 -16.69 8.46 -12.38
CA PHE A 113 -17.78 8.45 -11.40
C PHE A 113 -17.23 8.33 -9.98
N THR A 114 -17.94 8.89 -9.01
CA THR A 114 -17.58 8.83 -7.59
C THR A 114 -18.31 7.67 -6.92
N VAL A 115 -17.55 6.76 -6.31
CA VAL A 115 -18.07 5.63 -5.53
C VAL A 115 -18.43 6.08 -4.11
N THR A 116 -17.56 6.88 -3.50
CA THR A 116 -17.81 7.55 -2.24
C THR A 116 -16.97 8.82 -2.15
N PRO A 117 -17.50 9.93 -1.59
CA PRO A 117 -16.68 11.08 -1.25
C PRO A 117 -15.74 10.75 -0.07
N TYR A 118 -14.84 11.68 0.24
CA TYR A 118 -14.13 11.70 1.52
C TYR A 118 -15.12 11.57 2.68
N SER A 119 -14.72 10.85 3.73
CA SER A 119 -15.53 10.75 4.94
C SER A 119 -14.68 10.53 6.17
N GLU A 120 -15.19 10.92 7.33
CA GLU A 120 -14.72 10.43 8.62
C GLU A 120 -15.71 9.38 9.11
N THR A 121 -15.21 8.19 9.44
CA THR A 121 -16.05 7.04 9.76
C THR A 121 -15.55 6.37 11.02
N THR A 122 -16.48 5.81 11.78
CA THR A 122 -16.19 5.01 12.95
C THR A 122 -16.28 3.53 12.60
N ILE A 123 -15.19 2.81 12.80
CA ILE A 123 -15.13 1.35 12.68
C ILE A 123 -15.39 0.78 14.08
N THR A 124 -16.39 -0.09 14.22
CA THR A 124 -16.75 -0.74 15.50
C THR A 124 -16.44 -2.23 15.48
N ASP A 125 -16.54 -2.86 16.66
CA ASP A 125 -16.37 -4.31 16.87
C ASP A 125 -15.08 -4.85 16.26
N ILE A 126 -14.00 -4.08 16.43
CA ILE A 126 -12.72 -4.38 15.82
C ILE A 126 -12.14 -5.66 16.42
N GLU A 127 -11.77 -6.56 15.53
CA GLU A 127 -11.00 -7.78 15.77
C GLU A 127 -9.68 -7.70 15.00
N VAL A 128 -8.57 -7.91 15.69
CA VAL A 128 -7.23 -7.87 15.10
C VAL A 128 -6.78 -9.24 14.63
N GLU A 129 -5.89 -9.28 13.64
CA GLU A 129 -5.22 -10.51 13.19
C GLU A 129 -6.19 -11.63 12.78
N LYS A 130 -7.23 -11.27 12.03
CA LYS A 130 -8.22 -12.22 11.55
C LYS A 130 -7.89 -12.69 10.14
N VAL A 131 -8.01 -13.99 9.93
CA VAL A 131 -7.93 -14.61 8.61
C VAL A 131 -9.27 -14.44 7.90
N PHE A 132 -9.23 -13.98 6.67
CA PHE A 132 -10.36 -13.96 5.76
C PHE A 132 -9.84 -14.35 4.37
N ASP A 133 -10.40 -15.41 3.80
CA ASP A 133 -10.03 -15.95 2.49
C ASP A 133 -8.50 -16.16 2.34
N ASP A 134 -7.94 -16.94 3.27
CA ASP A 134 -6.51 -17.27 3.39
C ASP A 134 -5.56 -16.08 3.57
N VAL A 135 -6.08 -14.87 3.79
CA VAL A 135 -5.30 -13.66 4.07
C VAL A 135 -5.52 -13.18 5.49
N VAL A 136 -4.42 -12.94 6.21
CA VAL A 136 -4.46 -12.29 7.53
C VAL A 136 -4.59 -10.78 7.36
N PHE A 137 -5.76 -10.24 7.70
CA PHE A 137 -5.99 -8.81 7.81
C PHE A 137 -5.47 -8.30 9.17
N ASP A 138 -5.01 -7.05 9.20
CA ASP A 138 -4.49 -6.48 10.44
C ASP A 138 -5.61 -6.17 11.41
N PHE A 139 -6.75 -5.71 10.91
CA PHE A 139 -8.00 -5.71 11.66
C PHE A 139 -9.25 -5.71 10.77
N ILE A 140 -10.32 -6.29 11.29
CA ILE A 140 -11.64 -6.37 10.68
C ILE A 140 -12.66 -5.80 11.67
N GLY A 141 -13.60 -4.97 11.21
CA GLY A 141 -14.67 -4.42 12.02
C GLY A 141 -15.91 -4.15 11.19
N ASN A 142 -16.77 -3.26 11.69
CA ASN A 142 -18.03 -2.87 11.05
C ASN A 142 -18.07 -1.38 10.76
N VAL A 143 -18.64 -1.01 9.61
CA VAL A 143 -19.05 0.35 9.27
C VAL A 143 -20.52 0.30 8.86
N GLY A 144 -21.40 0.74 9.76
CA GLY A 144 -22.84 0.50 9.59
C GLY A 144 -23.13 -1.00 9.49
N SER A 145 -23.81 -1.42 8.43
CA SER A 145 -24.11 -2.83 8.15
C SER A 145 -23.00 -3.59 7.40
N PHE A 146 -21.91 -2.92 7.01
CA PHE A 146 -20.87 -3.51 6.17
C PHE A 146 -19.68 -3.97 6.99
N LYS A 147 -19.10 -5.11 6.58
CA LYS A 147 -17.81 -5.56 7.08
C LYS A 147 -16.70 -4.69 6.47
N PHE A 148 -15.81 -4.20 7.32
CA PHE A 148 -14.72 -3.31 6.95
C PHE A 148 -13.38 -3.95 7.34
N MET A 149 -12.52 -4.16 6.37
CA MET A 149 -11.26 -4.88 6.49
C MET A 149 -10.11 -3.94 6.18
N VAL A 150 -9.11 -3.91 7.07
CA VAL A 150 -7.91 -3.10 6.90
C VAL A 150 -6.68 -3.99 6.79
N PHE A 151 -5.94 -3.77 5.71
CA PHE A 151 -4.66 -4.41 5.44
C PHE A 151 -3.55 -3.36 5.50
N LEU A 152 -2.43 -3.67 6.16
CA LEU A 152 -1.27 -2.79 6.26
C LEU A 152 -0.14 -3.26 5.33
N SER A 153 -0.09 -2.77 4.09
CA SER A 153 0.92 -3.21 3.12
C SER A 153 2.32 -2.63 3.38
N HIS A 154 3.34 -3.37 2.96
CA HIS A 154 4.73 -2.93 2.93
C HIS A 154 5.52 -3.70 1.85
N GLU A 155 6.79 -3.37 1.66
CA GLU A 155 7.69 -4.16 0.81
C GLU A 155 7.71 -5.61 1.33
N GLY A 156 7.41 -6.60 0.49
CA GLY A 156 7.29 -8.01 0.90
C GLY A 156 5.92 -8.44 1.43
N ARG A 157 4.95 -7.53 1.59
CA ARG A 157 3.56 -7.87 1.96
C ARG A 157 2.56 -7.03 1.17
N GLY A 158 1.96 -7.64 0.14
CA GLY A 158 0.88 -7.08 -0.66
C GLY A 158 -0.43 -7.83 -0.43
N LEU A 159 -1.55 -7.13 -0.65
CA LEU A 159 -2.86 -7.78 -0.70
C LEU A 159 -3.03 -8.42 -2.10
N PRO A 160 -3.52 -9.67 -2.19
CA PRO A 160 -3.84 -10.32 -3.46
C PRO A 160 -4.82 -9.51 -4.33
N ASP A 161 -4.67 -9.56 -5.65
CA ASP A 161 -5.49 -8.76 -6.57
C ASP A 161 -6.96 -9.20 -6.65
N ASN A 162 -7.29 -10.45 -6.30
CA ASN A 162 -8.66 -10.98 -6.33
C ASN A 162 -9.63 -10.22 -5.42
N PHE A 163 -9.15 -9.51 -4.39
CA PHE A 163 -10.02 -8.70 -3.52
C PHE A 163 -10.73 -7.54 -4.24
N LYS A 164 -10.36 -7.24 -5.49
CA LYS A 164 -11.06 -6.28 -6.36
C LYS A 164 -12.28 -6.89 -7.06
N ASP A 165 -12.47 -8.20 -6.99
CA ASP A 165 -13.52 -8.92 -7.71
C ASP A 165 -14.93 -8.66 -7.13
N GLU A 166 -15.96 -8.86 -7.96
CA GLU A 166 -17.37 -8.64 -7.61
C GLU A 166 -17.86 -9.53 -6.45
N THR A 167 -17.21 -10.67 -6.22
CA THR A 167 -17.45 -11.56 -5.07
C THR A 167 -17.31 -10.83 -3.73
N TYR A 168 -16.49 -9.78 -3.67
CA TYR A 168 -16.26 -8.99 -2.45
C TYR A 168 -17.02 -7.66 -2.43
N SER A 169 -18.00 -7.48 -3.32
CA SER A 169 -18.79 -6.24 -3.44
C SER A 169 -19.61 -5.85 -2.21
N GLY A 170 -19.75 -6.73 -1.21
CA GLY A 170 -20.33 -6.44 0.10
C GLY A 170 -19.35 -5.91 1.16
N PHE A 171 -18.04 -5.84 0.86
CA PHE A 171 -16.99 -5.55 1.82
C PHE A 171 -16.32 -4.20 1.54
N GLY A 172 -16.01 -3.45 2.61
CA GLY A 172 -15.09 -2.33 2.53
C GLY A 172 -13.69 -2.84 2.79
N ILE A 173 -12.83 -2.85 1.76
CA ILE A 173 -11.45 -3.32 1.89
C ILE A 173 -10.51 -2.15 1.64
N LEU A 174 -9.74 -1.80 2.66
CA LEU A 174 -8.81 -0.69 2.64
C LEU A 174 -7.38 -1.20 2.83
N ASP A 175 -6.49 -0.85 1.90
CA ASP A 175 -5.06 -0.98 2.10
C ASP A 175 -4.47 0.31 2.68
N ILE A 176 -3.60 0.19 3.68
CA ILE A 176 -2.82 1.29 4.25
C ILE A 176 -1.34 0.97 4.07
N SER A 177 -0.70 1.66 3.14
CA SER A 177 0.73 1.53 2.85
C SER A 177 1.59 2.06 3.99
N LEU A 178 2.43 1.20 4.57
CA LEU A 178 3.37 1.57 5.63
C LEU A 178 4.70 2.13 5.09
N LYS A 179 4.85 2.29 3.77
CA LYS A 179 6.11 2.71 3.13
C LYS A 179 6.71 3.99 3.73
N GLU A 180 5.87 4.94 4.12
CA GLU A 180 6.31 6.23 4.66
C GLU A 180 6.56 6.21 6.17
N VAL A 181 6.12 5.17 6.89
CA VAL A 181 6.15 5.14 8.37
C VAL A 181 7.58 5.17 8.90
N LEU A 182 8.52 4.48 8.26
CA LEU A 182 9.93 4.49 8.68
C LEU A 182 10.49 5.92 8.67
N THR A 183 10.22 6.64 7.58
CA THR A 183 10.65 8.04 7.44
C THR A 183 9.91 8.96 8.41
N LEU A 184 8.64 8.67 8.70
CA LEU A 184 7.82 9.45 9.63
C LEU A 184 8.33 9.33 11.08
N LEU A 185 8.68 8.12 11.53
CA LEU A 185 9.12 7.88 12.91
C LEU A 185 10.54 8.41 13.16
N PHE A 186 11.47 8.22 12.21
CA PHE A 186 12.89 8.52 12.40
C PHE A 186 13.38 9.83 11.74
N LYS A 187 12.49 10.79 11.48
CA LYS A 187 12.87 12.15 11.06
C LYS A 187 12.73 13.21 12.16
N GLN A 188 12.21 12.84 13.33
CA GLN A 188 12.01 13.80 14.41
C GLN A 188 13.29 13.95 15.25
N THR A 189 14.21 14.77 14.77
CA THR A 189 15.35 15.21 15.58
C THR A 189 14.87 16.19 16.65
N GLY A 190 14.84 15.76 17.91
CA GLY A 190 14.83 16.67 19.05
C GLY A 190 13.79 16.43 20.15
N GLU A 191 12.76 15.61 19.92
CA GLU A 191 11.74 15.33 20.93
C GLU A 191 11.69 13.83 21.26
N LYS A 192 11.52 13.52 22.55
CA LYS A 192 11.23 12.16 23.03
C LYS A 192 9.89 11.76 22.42
N SER A 193 9.92 11.20 21.22
CA SER A 193 8.72 10.99 20.42
C SER A 193 8.05 9.71 20.88
N ALA A 194 6.80 9.85 21.34
CA ALA A 194 5.92 8.71 21.52
C ALA A 194 5.50 8.21 20.13
N TYR A 195 6.31 7.33 19.52
CA TYR A 195 6.05 6.74 18.21
C TYR A 195 4.66 6.10 18.11
N LYS A 196 4.11 5.58 19.22
CA LYS A 196 2.71 5.14 19.32
C LYS A 196 1.71 6.21 18.87
N VAL A 197 1.87 7.45 19.35
CA VAL A 197 0.96 8.56 19.03
C VAL A 197 1.08 8.93 17.56
N ILE A 198 2.31 9.02 17.05
CA ILE A 198 2.59 9.34 15.64
C ILE A 198 1.99 8.25 14.73
N LEU A 199 2.21 6.98 15.06
CA LEU A 199 1.69 5.84 14.31
C LEU A 199 0.16 5.81 14.32
N LEU A 200 -0.48 5.97 15.48
CA LEU A 200 -1.94 5.98 15.55
C LEU A 200 -2.53 7.14 14.74
N ASN A 201 -1.91 8.33 14.83
CA ASN A 201 -2.32 9.48 14.03
C ASN A 201 -2.15 9.22 12.52
N PHE A 202 -1.06 8.56 12.10
CA PHE A 202 -0.84 8.15 10.71
C PHE A 202 -1.96 7.23 10.23
N ILE A 203 -2.25 6.15 10.97
CA ILE A 203 -3.31 5.20 10.62
C ILE A 203 -4.68 5.88 10.55
N LYS A 204 -4.98 6.77 11.50
CA LYS A 204 -6.28 7.49 11.55
C LYS A 204 -6.43 8.50 10.42
N ASN A 205 -5.41 9.29 10.12
CA ASN A 205 -5.59 10.55 9.40
C ASN A 205 -4.81 10.67 8.09
N ASN A 206 -3.81 9.83 7.83
CA ASN A 206 -3.05 9.91 6.57
C ASN A 206 -3.89 9.36 5.41
N LEU A 207 -4.32 10.24 4.50
CA LEU A 207 -5.13 9.87 3.34
C LEU A 207 -4.30 9.33 2.18
N THR A 208 -3.06 9.81 1.99
CA THR A 208 -2.20 9.41 0.87
C THR A 208 -1.68 7.98 1.02
N ALA A 209 -1.61 7.47 2.25
CA ALA A 209 -1.28 6.09 2.54
C ALA A 209 -2.44 5.11 2.31
N LYS A 210 -3.68 5.60 2.18
CA LYS A 210 -4.89 4.78 2.13
C LYS A 210 -5.38 4.61 0.70
N THR A 211 -5.63 3.37 0.33
CA THR A 211 -6.19 3.02 -0.99
C THR A 211 -7.37 2.09 -0.82
N TRP A 212 -8.49 2.41 -1.45
CA TRP A 212 -9.62 1.48 -1.55
C TRP A 212 -9.26 0.34 -2.50
N VAL A 213 -9.34 -0.88 -1.99
CA VAL A 213 -9.23 -2.10 -2.78
C VAL A 213 -10.62 -2.53 -3.24
N ASN A 214 -11.59 -2.46 -2.34
CA ASN A 214 -13.00 -2.71 -2.63
C ASN A 214 -13.88 -1.76 -1.78
N HIS A 215 -15.04 -1.41 -2.30
CA HIS A 215 -16.00 -0.56 -1.59
C HIS A 215 -17.43 -1.07 -1.79
N PRO A 216 -18.26 -1.18 -0.72
CA PRO A 216 -19.60 -1.77 -0.82
C PRO A 216 -20.58 -1.05 -1.76
N ARG A 217 -20.27 0.22 -2.08
CA ARG A 217 -21.07 1.05 -3.00
C ARG A 217 -20.58 1.00 -4.44
N TYR A 218 -19.51 0.27 -4.74
CA TYR A 218 -18.87 0.31 -6.06
C TYR A 218 -19.83 -0.13 -7.18
N GLU A 219 -20.41 -1.32 -7.08
CA GLU A 219 -21.31 -1.85 -8.11
C GLU A 219 -22.58 -1.00 -8.29
N LYS A 220 -23.11 -0.45 -7.19
CA LYS A 220 -24.24 0.49 -7.25
C LYS A 220 -23.86 1.78 -7.99
N ALA A 221 -22.73 2.40 -7.62
CA ALA A 221 -22.26 3.64 -8.24
C ALA A 221 -21.91 3.44 -9.73
N LYS A 222 -21.30 2.31 -10.08
CA LYS A 222 -21.01 1.90 -11.45
C LYS A 222 -22.30 1.73 -12.26
N SER A 223 -23.30 1.03 -11.71
CA SER A 223 -24.60 0.83 -12.35
C SER A 223 -25.34 2.15 -12.58
N GLU A 224 -25.29 3.07 -11.61
CA GLU A 224 -25.86 4.41 -11.73
C GLU A 224 -25.14 5.22 -12.83
N ALA A 225 -23.80 5.16 -12.88
CA ALA A 225 -23.02 5.82 -13.92
C ALA A 225 -23.32 5.26 -15.32
N VAL A 226 -23.50 3.94 -15.46
CA VAL A 226 -23.91 3.30 -16.72
C VAL A 226 -25.31 3.76 -17.13
N ARG A 227 -26.26 3.80 -16.19
CA ARG A 227 -27.62 4.28 -16.45
C ARG A 227 -27.60 5.73 -16.93
N ASN A 228 -26.88 6.61 -16.24
CA ASN A 228 -26.78 8.02 -16.60
C ASN A 228 -26.16 8.20 -18.00
N LEU A 229 -25.15 7.40 -18.36
CA LEU A 229 -24.57 7.41 -19.70
C LEU A 229 -25.58 6.97 -20.77
N ASN A 230 -26.36 5.92 -20.49
CA ASN A 230 -27.37 5.45 -21.42
C ASN A 230 -28.50 6.48 -21.59
N GLU A 231 -29.00 7.06 -20.51
CA GLU A 231 -29.98 8.15 -20.54
C GLU A 231 -29.45 9.35 -21.32
N PHE A 232 -28.20 9.73 -21.10
CA PHE A 232 -27.53 10.77 -21.87
C PHE A 232 -27.54 10.44 -23.37
N ARG A 233 -27.10 9.24 -23.77
CA ARG A 233 -27.13 8.81 -25.19
C ARG A 233 -28.52 8.87 -25.81
N GLN A 234 -29.55 8.51 -25.03
CA GLN A 234 -30.93 8.54 -25.51
C GLN A 234 -31.45 9.96 -25.75
N GLN A 235 -30.95 10.98 -25.03
CA GLN A 235 -31.33 12.37 -25.25
C GLN A 235 -30.82 12.95 -26.58
N PHE A 236 -29.80 12.34 -27.18
CA PHE A 236 -29.23 12.73 -28.48
C PHE A 236 -29.66 11.78 -29.62
N LEU A 237 -30.64 10.89 -29.37
CA LEU A 237 -31.38 10.20 -30.42
C LEU A 237 -32.41 11.18 -31.01
N VAL A 238 -32.06 11.82 -32.12
CA VAL A 238 -33.03 12.58 -32.94
C VAL A 238 -33.51 11.66 -34.06
N ASP A 239 -34.82 11.49 -34.18
CA ASP A 239 -35.49 10.72 -35.26
C ASP A 239 -35.02 9.25 -35.43
N GLY A 240 -34.65 8.57 -34.34
CA GLY A 240 -34.26 7.15 -34.38
C GLY A 240 -32.90 6.89 -35.03
N VAL A 241 -32.17 7.96 -35.36
CA VAL A 241 -30.77 7.92 -35.81
C VAL A 241 -29.93 8.45 -34.66
N ILE A 242 -28.97 7.65 -34.17
CA ILE A 242 -27.99 8.18 -33.23
C ILE A 242 -27.06 9.09 -34.06
N HIS A 243 -27.12 10.41 -33.86
CA HIS A 243 -26.09 11.32 -34.37
C HIS A 243 -24.86 11.22 -33.48
N ASP A 244 -24.16 10.10 -33.60
CA ASP A 244 -23.00 9.76 -32.79
C ASP A 244 -21.88 10.80 -32.86
N GLU A 245 -21.75 11.51 -33.99
CA GLU A 245 -20.78 12.60 -34.14
C GLU A 245 -21.09 13.81 -33.23
N GLU A 246 -22.37 14.09 -32.94
CA GLU A 246 -22.78 15.19 -32.05
C GLU A 246 -22.61 14.80 -30.57
N ILE A 247 -22.91 13.54 -30.24
CA ILE A 247 -22.63 12.94 -28.93
C ILE A 247 -21.14 12.97 -28.65
N ASP A 248 -20.31 12.55 -29.60
CA ASP A 248 -18.86 12.51 -29.47
C ASP A 248 -18.28 13.92 -29.31
N LYS A 249 -18.83 14.92 -30.01
CA LYS A 249 -18.43 16.34 -29.88
C LYS A 249 -18.83 16.97 -28.55
N PHE A 250 -19.94 16.52 -27.94
CA PHE A 250 -20.38 16.99 -26.63
C PHE A 250 -19.66 16.28 -25.48
N LEU A 251 -19.42 14.97 -25.62
CA LEU A 251 -18.67 14.15 -24.66
C LEU A 251 -17.16 14.41 -24.72
N MET A 252 -16.64 14.86 -25.86
CA MET A 252 -15.29 15.41 -26.03
C MET A 252 -15.37 16.93 -26.28
N PRO A 253 -15.69 17.75 -25.28
CA PRO A 253 -15.69 19.20 -25.45
C PRO A 253 -14.30 19.69 -25.88
N GLU A 254 -14.20 20.83 -26.57
CA GLU A 254 -12.94 21.33 -27.18
C GLU A 254 -11.76 21.51 -26.20
N TRP A 255 -12.00 21.50 -24.89
CA TRP A 255 -10.97 21.49 -23.84
C TRP A 255 -10.40 20.10 -23.53
N LEU A 256 -11.13 19.02 -23.87
CA LEU A 256 -10.65 17.62 -23.84
C LEU A 256 -9.87 17.25 -25.10
N SER A 257 -10.15 17.93 -26.24
CA SER A 257 -9.43 17.75 -27.51
C SER A 257 -8.20 18.65 -27.66
N LYS A 258 -8.03 19.65 -26.79
CA LYS A 258 -6.76 20.34 -26.65
C LYS A 258 -5.85 19.44 -25.82
N GLU A 259 -4.68 19.12 -26.35
CA GLU A 259 -3.62 18.32 -25.75
C GLU A 259 -3.01 18.95 -24.48
N GLN A 260 -3.84 19.41 -23.54
CA GLN A 260 -3.43 19.95 -22.26
C GLN A 260 -4.06 19.09 -21.16
N ASP A 261 -3.19 18.24 -20.61
CA ASP A 261 -3.37 17.39 -19.44
C ASP A 261 -3.96 15.98 -19.67
N ILE A 262 -3.46 15.29 -20.71
CA ILE A 262 -2.92 13.94 -20.46
C ILE A 262 -1.53 14.14 -19.86
N GLN A 263 -1.47 14.62 -18.62
CA GLN A 263 -0.43 14.11 -17.75
C GLN A 263 -0.83 12.66 -17.52
N GLU A 264 0.01 11.73 -17.98
CA GLU A 264 0.11 10.44 -17.33
C GLU A 264 -0.16 10.66 -15.85
N PHE A 265 -1.12 9.92 -15.27
CA PHE A 265 -1.08 9.66 -13.83
C PHE A 265 0.19 8.83 -13.57
N SER A 266 1.34 9.47 -13.72
CA SER A 266 2.61 9.04 -13.19
C SER A 266 2.58 9.46 -11.73
N ILE A 267 2.55 8.45 -10.88
CA ILE A 267 2.86 8.53 -9.46
C ILE A 267 4.06 9.49 -9.30
N PRO A 268 4.01 10.51 -8.42
CA PRO A 268 5.06 11.51 -8.34
C PRO A 268 6.41 10.86 -8.02
N GLN A 269 7.24 10.69 -9.04
CA GLN A 269 8.64 10.34 -8.87
C GLN A 269 9.38 11.58 -8.37
N ARG A 270 9.80 11.52 -7.12
CA ARG A 270 10.66 12.52 -6.49
C ARG A 270 11.93 12.69 -7.32
N LYS A 271 12.16 13.90 -7.84
CA LYS A 271 13.36 14.29 -8.61
C LYS A 271 14.64 13.88 -7.86
N LEU A 272 15.32 12.85 -8.34
CA LEU A 272 16.72 12.60 -8.02
C LEU A 272 17.54 13.76 -8.61
N LYS A 273 18.32 14.41 -7.76
CA LYS A 273 19.29 15.43 -8.18
C LYS A 273 20.31 14.77 -9.11
N LYS A 274 20.58 15.42 -10.25
CA LYS A 274 21.66 15.10 -11.18
C LYS A 274 22.99 15.08 -10.43
N GLN A 275 23.52 13.89 -10.16
CA GLN A 275 24.95 13.60 -10.14
C GLN A 275 25.11 12.08 -10.30
N ASP A 276 26.00 11.70 -11.21
CA ASP A 276 26.45 10.35 -11.59
C ASP A 276 25.53 9.53 -12.50
N VAL A 277 25.56 9.87 -13.80
CA VAL A 277 25.15 8.99 -14.90
C VAL A 277 26.14 7.83 -14.99
N LEU A 278 25.87 6.75 -14.25
CA LEU A 278 26.40 5.43 -14.60
C LEU A 278 25.53 4.87 -15.73
N LYS A 279 26.14 4.69 -16.91
CA LYS A 279 25.53 4.09 -18.10
C LYS A 279 24.86 2.75 -17.75
N GLU A 280 23.53 2.75 -17.64
CA GLU A 280 22.75 1.51 -17.55
C GLU A 280 22.87 0.77 -18.89
N LYS A 281 23.68 -0.29 -18.90
CA LYS A 281 23.78 -1.23 -20.02
C LYS A 281 22.53 -2.12 -19.99
N HIS A 282 21.89 -2.41 -21.13
CA HIS A 282 20.73 -3.32 -21.21
C HIS A 282 21.11 -4.81 -21.03
N PRO A 283 20.20 -5.69 -20.55
CA PRO A 283 20.43 -7.14 -20.50
C PRO A 283 20.50 -7.77 -21.90
N SER A 284 21.26 -8.86 -22.04
CA SER A 284 21.65 -9.41 -23.36
C SER A 284 20.90 -10.69 -23.76
N PHE A 285 20.24 -11.38 -22.81
CA PHE A 285 19.58 -12.66 -23.05
C PHE A 285 18.26 -12.79 -22.28
N GLN A 286 17.29 -13.50 -22.86
CA GLN A 286 16.01 -13.85 -22.27
C GLN A 286 15.73 -15.35 -22.48
N CYS A 287 15.30 -16.05 -21.42
CA CYS A 287 14.95 -17.47 -21.51
C CYS A 287 13.58 -17.64 -22.17
N GLU A 288 13.46 -18.53 -23.15
CA GLU A 288 12.17 -18.76 -23.81
C GLU A 288 11.14 -19.41 -22.87
N LYS A 289 11.58 -20.22 -21.90
CA LYS A 289 10.74 -21.01 -21.01
C LYS A 289 10.20 -20.22 -19.83
N CYS A 290 11.06 -19.53 -19.08
CA CYS A 290 10.66 -18.78 -17.87
C CYS A 290 10.68 -17.26 -18.05
N LYS A 291 11.06 -16.77 -19.23
CA LYS A 291 11.17 -15.34 -19.56
C LYS A 291 12.16 -14.54 -18.70
N THR A 292 12.95 -15.19 -17.85
CA THR A 292 14.03 -14.57 -17.07
C THR A 292 15.05 -13.93 -18.01
N MET A 293 15.44 -12.68 -17.72
CA MET A 293 16.50 -11.97 -18.44
C MET A 293 17.78 -11.94 -17.60
N TRP A 294 18.93 -12.19 -18.21
CA TRP A 294 20.23 -12.12 -17.52
C TRP A 294 21.34 -11.58 -18.42
N ARG A 295 22.51 -11.35 -17.81
CA ARG A 295 23.75 -11.01 -18.51
C ARG A 295 24.78 -12.09 -18.27
N ASN A 296 25.64 -12.30 -19.25
CA ASN A 296 26.81 -13.12 -19.07
C ASN A 296 27.93 -12.23 -18.48
N SER A 297 28.28 -12.40 -17.21
CA SER A 297 29.44 -11.71 -16.62
C SER A 297 30.71 -12.44 -17.03
N GLN A 298 31.60 -11.74 -17.73
CA GLN A 298 32.84 -12.28 -18.33
C GLN A 298 33.72 -13.03 -17.32
N SER A 299 34.13 -14.25 -17.66
CA SER A 299 35.53 -14.61 -18.01
C SER A 299 35.76 -16.12 -17.81
N GLY A 300 35.98 -16.86 -18.90
CA GLY A 300 36.83 -18.06 -18.84
C GLY A 300 36.22 -19.45 -18.98
N SER A 301 34.92 -19.67 -19.18
CA SER A 301 34.39 -21.01 -19.50
C SER A 301 33.55 -21.01 -20.78
N LYS A 302 33.84 -21.95 -21.67
CA LYS A 302 33.25 -22.12 -23.00
C LYS A 302 31.85 -22.77 -22.99
N ASP A 303 31.14 -22.70 -21.88
CA ASP A 303 29.80 -23.30 -21.71
C ASP A 303 28.97 -22.36 -20.82
N LYS A 304 27.73 -21.98 -21.06
CA LYS A 304 26.71 -22.21 -22.10
C LYS A 304 25.69 -21.06 -21.92
N PHE A 305 24.84 -20.82 -22.93
CA PHE A 305 23.71 -19.87 -22.88
C PHE A 305 22.56 -20.36 -21.97
N THR A 306 22.89 -20.99 -20.84
CA THR A 306 21.93 -21.61 -19.95
C THR A 306 21.30 -20.56 -19.05
N CYS A 307 19.97 -20.58 -18.97
CA CYS A 307 19.24 -19.73 -18.05
C CYS A 307 19.60 -20.07 -16.60
N PRO A 308 19.94 -19.08 -15.75
CA PRO A 308 20.29 -19.33 -14.36
C PRO A 308 19.12 -19.83 -13.50
N VAL A 309 17.88 -19.75 -14.01
CA VAL A 309 16.67 -20.11 -13.26
C VAL A 309 16.17 -21.50 -13.64
N CYS A 310 16.35 -21.93 -14.88
CA CYS A 310 15.81 -23.21 -15.36
C CYS A 310 16.86 -24.12 -16.01
N GLU A 311 18.13 -23.71 -16.01
CA GLU A 311 19.28 -24.45 -16.57
C GLU A 311 19.05 -24.94 -18.01
N ASN A 312 18.22 -24.21 -18.75
CA ASN A 312 17.83 -24.49 -20.13
C ASN A 312 18.49 -23.53 -21.10
#